data_AF-A0A7S1U6Z5-F1
#
_entry.id   AF-A0A7S1U6Z5-F1
#
_cell.length_a   1.000
_cell.length_b   1.000
_cell.length_c   1.000
_cell.angle_alpha   90.00
_cell.angle_beta   90.00
_cell.angle_gamma   90.00
#
_symmetry.space_group_name_H-M   'P 1'
#
loop_
_entity.id
_entity.type
_entity.pdbx_description
1 polymer ?
#
loop_
_entity_poly.entity_id
_entity_poly.type
_entity_poly.pdbx_seq_one_letter_code
_entity_poly.pdbx_strand_id
1 'polypeptide(L)'
;AAEAEAAAAEARATTALQAKRDAVRVEPPAGAGATRLRLQFPNGTKVTRRFGRDETIGALRGFAEVHCADSGFPIASIGLSTSHPKRDYEDDAETLEAAGLHPQAALFVRDLDA
;
A
#
# COMPACT_ATOMS: atom_id res chain seq x y z
N ALA A 1 -16.46 -7.28 25.26
CA ALA A 1 -16.08 -8.18 24.17
C ALA A 1 -15.39 -7.48 22.98
N ALA A 2 -15.40 -6.15 22.88
CA ALA A 2 -14.73 -5.42 21.78
C ALA A 2 -13.20 -5.26 21.96
N GLU A 3 -12.71 -5.16 23.20
CA GLU A 3 -11.29 -4.88 23.50
C GLU A 3 -10.35 -6.06 23.20
N ALA A 4 -10.85 -7.30 23.22
CA ALA A 4 -10.06 -8.48 22.86
C ALA A 4 -9.89 -8.63 21.33
N GLU A 5 -10.84 -8.12 20.56
CA GLU A 5 -10.80 -8.16 19.10
C GLU A 5 -9.90 -7.04 18.54
N ALA A 6 -9.89 -5.88 19.19
CA ALA A 6 -8.95 -4.79 18.90
C ALA A 6 -7.50 -5.19 19.19
N ALA A 7 -7.20 -5.76 20.36
CA ALA A 7 -5.82 -6.17 20.69
C ALA A 7 -5.32 -7.33 19.81
N ALA A 8 -6.21 -8.24 19.39
CA ALA A 8 -5.87 -9.29 18.43
C ALA A 8 -5.71 -8.73 17.00
N ALA A 9 -6.50 -7.73 16.61
CA ALA A 9 -6.32 -7.01 15.35
C ALA A 9 -5.02 -6.21 15.36
N GLU A 10 -4.63 -5.59 16.46
CA GLU A 10 -3.37 -4.85 16.61
C GLU A 10 -2.15 -5.77 16.64
N ALA A 11 -2.23 -6.92 17.32
CA ALA A 11 -1.16 -7.92 17.29
C ALA A 11 -1.03 -8.58 15.90
N ARG A 12 -2.16 -8.84 15.22
CA ARG A 12 -2.16 -9.28 13.82
C ARG A 12 -1.64 -8.18 12.90
N ALA A 13 -2.00 -6.93 13.12
CA ALA A 13 -1.52 -5.79 12.34
C ALA A 13 -0.03 -5.61 12.52
N THR A 14 0.50 -5.75 13.74
CA THR A 14 1.94 -5.64 14.04
C THR A 14 2.73 -6.80 13.42
N THR A 15 2.25 -8.05 13.54
CA THR A 15 2.90 -9.22 12.94
C THR A 15 2.80 -9.17 11.41
N ALA A 16 1.64 -8.76 10.89
CA ALA A 16 1.46 -8.53 9.46
C ALA A 16 2.35 -7.38 8.97
N LEU A 17 2.56 -6.32 9.74
CA LEU A 17 3.43 -5.20 9.38
C LEU A 17 4.89 -5.64 9.26
N GLN A 18 5.36 -6.50 10.18
CA GLN A 18 6.69 -7.10 10.08
C GLN A 18 6.78 -8.05 8.87
N ALA A 19 5.82 -8.95 8.69
CA ALA A 19 5.80 -9.83 7.51
C ALA A 19 5.69 -9.02 6.20
N LYS A 20 4.97 -7.90 6.20
CA LYS A 20 4.85 -6.96 5.07
C LYS A 20 6.20 -6.27 4.83
N ARG A 21 6.93 -5.86 5.88
CA ARG A 21 8.31 -5.33 5.79
C ARG A 21 9.26 -6.32 5.14
N ASP A 22 9.24 -7.57 5.57
CA ASP A 22 10.07 -8.64 5.00
C ASP A 22 9.62 -9.04 3.58
N ALA A 23 8.31 -8.92 3.30
CA ALA A 23 7.73 -9.17 1.98
C ALA A 23 7.88 -7.99 1.01
N VAL A 24 8.36 -6.81 1.47
CA VAL A 24 8.72 -5.72 0.60
C VAL A 24 9.86 -6.20 -0.31
N ARG A 25 9.49 -6.65 -1.51
CA ARG A 25 10.45 -7.13 -2.49
C ARG A 25 11.45 -6.03 -2.83
N VAL A 26 12.69 -6.45 -3.13
CA VAL A 26 13.74 -5.57 -3.65
C VAL A 26 13.19 -4.82 -4.86
N GLU A 27 13.50 -3.52 -4.94
CA GLU A 27 13.04 -2.69 -6.05
C GLU A 27 13.51 -3.31 -7.37
N PRO A 28 12.59 -3.72 -8.27
CA PRO A 28 12.98 -4.39 -9.48
C PRO A 28 13.80 -3.45 -10.38
N PRO A 29 14.80 -3.97 -11.12
CA PRO A 29 15.52 -3.17 -12.10
C PRO A 29 14.55 -2.59 -13.14
N ALA A 30 14.90 -1.45 -13.73
CA ALA A 30 14.09 -0.85 -14.79
C ALA A 30 13.95 -1.85 -15.95
N GLY A 31 12.71 -2.17 -16.35
CA GLY A 31 12.42 -3.15 -17.39
C GLY A 31 10.92 -3.38 -17.54
N ALA A 32 10.53 -4.23 -18.50
CA ALA A 32 9.13 -4.46 -18.86
C ALA A 32 8.26 -5.02 -17.72
N GLY A 33 8.85 -5.62 -16.68
CA GLY A 33 8.12 -6.12 -15.51
C GLY A 33 7.98 -5.13 -14.35
N ALA A 34 8.55 -3.93 -14.46
CA ALA A 34 8.55 -2.94 -13.39
C ALA A 34 7.45 -1.89 -13.61
N THR A 35 6.63 -1.70 -12.59
CA THR A 35 5.58 -0.70 -12.50
C THR A 35 6.05 0.46 -11.63
N ARG A 36 6.09 1.68 -12.17
CA ARG A 36 6.44 2.88 -11.39
C ARG A 36 5.20 3.44 -10.71
N LEU A 37 5.13 3.37 -9.39
CA LEU A 37 4.04 3.92 -8.60
C LEU A 37 4.46 5.17 -7.86
N ARG A 38 3.61 6.19 -7.93
CA ARG A 38 3.71 7.40 -7.13
C ARG A 38 2.59 7.39 -6.09
N LEU A 39 2.94 7.13 -4.84
CA LEU A 39 2.04 7.18 -3.70
C LEU A 39 2.02 8.60 -3.13
N GLN A 40 0.86 9.22 -3.08
CA GLN A 40 0.64 10.53 -2.49
C GLN A 40 -0.11 10.35 -1.17
N PHE A 41 0.56 10.66 -0.07
CA PHE A 41 0.07 10.51 1.29
C PHE A 41 -0.75 11.74 1.74
N PRO A 42 -1.69 11.56 2.69
CA PRO A 42 -2.57 12.65 3.14
C PRO A 42 -1.80 13.75 3.87
N ASN A 43 -0.62 13.44 4.44
CA ASN A 43 0.30 14.42 5.01
C ASN A 43 1.02 15.30 3.96
N GLY A 44 0.74 15.11 2.66
CA GLY A 44 1.40 15.81 1.55
C GLY A 44 2.69 15.17 1.03
N THR A 45 3.19 14.12 1.71
CA THR A 45 4.39 13.38 1.30
C THR A 45 4.11 12.59 0.02
N LYS A 46 5.10 12.49 -0.85
CA LYS A 46 5.01 11.78 -2.12
C LYS A 46 6.16 10.79 -2.20
N VAL A 47 5.85 9.51 -2.29
CA VAL A 47 6.84 8.44 -2.46
C VAL A 47 6.70 7.91 -3.87
N THR A 48 7.80 7.93 -4.63
CA THR A 48 7.85 7.27 -5.93
C THR A 48 8.74 6.05 -5.82
N ARG A 49 8.19 4.87 -6.11
CA ARG A 49 8.91 3.61 -6.03
C ARG A 49 8.48 2.67 -7.15
N ARG A 50 9.39 1.77 -7.56
CA ARG A 50 9.06 0.72 -8.52
C ARG A 50 8.60 -0.55 -7.80
N PHE A 51 7.59 -1.18 -8.36
CA PHE A 51 6.99 -2.43 -7.91
C PHE A 51 6.96 -3.42 -9.07
N GLY A 52 6.88 -4.72 -8.80
CA GLY A 52 6.64 -5.70 -9.86
C GLY A 52 5.19 -5.61 -10.36
N ARG A 53 4.93 -5.86 -11.65
CA ARG A 53 3.55 -5.88 -12.17
C ARG A 53 2.64 -6.92 -11.50
N ASP A 54 3.24 -8.00 -11.01
CA ASP A 54 2.59 -9.11 -10.31
C ASP A 54 2.40 -8.84 -8.79
N GLU A 55 2.83 -7.67 -8.30
CA GLU A 55 2.55 -7.25 -6.93
C GLU A 55 1.06 -7.01 -6.74
N THR A 56 0.55 -7.22 -5.53
CA THR A 56 -0.87 -7.03 -5.23
C THR A 56 -1.13 -5.68 -4.56
N ILE A 57 -2.38 -5.22 -4.62
CA ILE A 57 -2.85 -4.04 -3.89
C ILE A 57 -2.59 -4.21 -2.38
N GLY A 58 -2.78 -5.41 -1.83
CA GLY A 58 -2.51 -5.68 -0.42
C GLY A 58 -1.05 -5.52 -0.01
N ALA A 59 -0.12 -5.90 -0.90
CA ALA A 59 1.31 -5.64 -0.70
C ALA A 59 1.61 -4.13 -0.72
N LEU A 60 0.93 -3.38 -1.60
CA LEU A 60 1.06 -1.93 -1.67
C LEU A 60 0.52 -1.21 -0.44
N ARG A 61 -0.64 -1.64 0.08
CA ARG A 61 -1.17 -1.14 1.37
C ARG A 61 -0.17 -1.43 2.48
N GLY A 62 0.34 -2.65 2.54
CA GLY A 62 1.34 -3.02 3.54
C GLY A 62 2.58 -2.14 3.50
N PHE A 63 3.09 -1.85 2.30
CA PHE A 63 4.18 -0.89 2.14
C PHE A 63 3.80 0.51 2.63
N ALA A 64 2.60 1.00 2.30
CA ALA A 64 2.12 2.31 2.75
C ALA A 64 1.97 2.37 4.28
N GLU A 65 1.41 1.33 4.91
CA GLU A 65 1.27 1.20 6.37
C GLU A 65 2.65 1.28 7.06
N VAL A 66 3.63 0.53 6.55
CA VAL A 66 5.01 0.57 7.04
C VAL A 66 5.60 1.97 6.90
N HIS A 67 5.43 2.58 5.73
CA HIS A 67 5.97 3.90 5.45
C HIS A 67 5.35 4.99 6.34
N CYS A 68 4.05 4.92 6.57
CA CYS A 68 3.30 5.78 7.50
C CYS A 68 3.85 5.65 8.93
N ALA A 69 4.01 4.41 9.41
CA ALA A 69 4.56 4.13 10.74
C ALA A 69 6.01 4.65 10.89
N ASP A 70 6.87 4.42 9.90
CA ASP A 70 8.26 4.90 9.91
C ASP A 70 8.38 6.42 9.83
N SER A 71 7.41 7.07 9.21
CA SER A 71 7.40 8.53 9.03
C SER A 71 6.70 9.28 10.16
N GLY A 72 6.25 8.57 11.21
CA GLY A 72 5.64 9.18 12.39
C GLY A 72 4.16 9.55 12.25
N PHE A 73 3.46 9.01 11.26
CA PHE A 73 2.01 9.17 11.09
C PHE A 73 1.34 7.80 10.85
N PRO A 74 1.32 6.89 11.85
CA PRO A 74 0.75 5.56 11.69
C PRO A 74 -0.75 5.66 11.35
N ILE A 75 -1.15 5.05 10.24
CA ILE A 75 -2.55 4.95 9.80
C ILE A 75 -2.98 3.50 9.98
N ALA A 76 -4.02 3.25 10.78
CA ALA A 76 -4.54 1.90 11.01
C ALA A 76 -5.30 1.35 9.78
N SER A 77 -5.99 2.22 9.04
CA SER A 77 -6.79 1.85 7.87
C SER A 77 -6.46 2.72 6.66
N ILE A 78 -5.76 2.15 5.69
CA ILE A 78 -5.32 2.83 4.47
C ILE A 78 -6.22 2.48 3.28
N GLY A 79 -6.81 3.51 2.67
CA GLY A 79 -7.49 3.44 1.37
C GLY A 79 -6.54 3.80 0.22
N LEU A 80 -6.58 3.05 -0.88
CA LEU A 80 -5.82 3.37 -2.09
C LEU A 80 -6.77 3.75 -3.23
N SER A 81 -6.50 4.87 -3.91
CA SER A 81 -7.28 5.28 -5.08
C SER A 81 -6.43 5.92 -6.18
N THR A 82 -6.82 5.76 -7.44
CA THR A 82 -6.24 6.49 -8.58
C THR A 82 -7.02 7.77 -8.89
N SER A 83 -6.41 8.72 -9.58
CA SER A 83 -7.11 9.91 -10.10
C SER A 83 -7.64 9.75 -11.52
N HIS A 84 -6.94 9.02 -12.40
CA HIS A 84 -7.29 8.93 -13.83
C HIS A 84 -6.98 7.55 -14.42
N PRO A 85 -8.00 6.71 -14.71
CA PRO A 85 -9.38 6.85 -14.27
C PRO A 85 -9.48 6.78 -12.73
N LYS A 86 -10.46 7.47 -12.14
CA LYS A 86 -10.69 7.39 -10.70
C LYS A 86 -11.20 6.00 -10.36
N ARG A 87 -10.39 5.24 -9.62
CA ARG A 87 -10.73 3.89 -9.16
C ARG A 87 -10.28 3.77 -7.71
N ASP A 88 -11.17 3.28 -6.88
CA ASP A 88 -10.86 2.91 -5.50
C ASP A 88 -10.52 1.42 -5.49
N TYR A 89 -9.37 1.08 -4.91
CA TYR A 89 -8.95 -0.31 -4.79
C TYR A 89 -9.35 -0.81 -3.42
N GLU A 90 -10.20 -1.83 -3.40
CA GLU A 90 -10.68 -2.51 -2.19
C GLU A 90 -10.21 -3.97 -2.15
N ASP A 91 -9.99 -4.57 -3.31
CA ASP A 91 -9.50 -5.95 -3.44
C ASP A 91 -7.98 -6.02 -3.26
N ASP A 92 -7.54 -6.62 -2.15
CA ASP A 92 -6.12 -6.82 -1.83
C ASP A 92 -5.45 -7.92 -2.66
N ALA A 93 -6.22 -8.80 -3.30
CA ALA A 93 -5.70 -9.87 -4.16
C ALA A 93 -5.45 -9.40 -5.61
N GLU A 94 -5.99 -8.25 -5.99
CA GLU A 94 -5.80 -7.68 -7.32
C GLU A 94 -4.32 -7.31 -7.55
N THR A 95 -3.75 -7.68 -8.70
CA THR A 95 -2.37 -7.35 -9.07
C THR A 95 -2.27 -5.95 -9.66
N LEU A 96 -1.09 -5.33 -9.65
CA LEU A 96 -0.88 -4.01 -10.25
C LEU A 96 -1.20 -3.99 -11.75
N GLU A 97 -0.95 -5.08 -12.45
CA GLU A 97 -1.34 -5.24 -13.86
C GLU A 97 -2.86 -5.32 -14.02
N ALA A 98 -3.55 -6.16 -13.24
CA ALA A 98 -5.02 -6.28 -13.28
C ALA A 98 -5.72 -4.97 -12.85
N ALA A 99 -5.11 -4.25 -11.91
CA ALA A 99 -5.53 -2.95 -11.42
C ALA A 99 -5.38 -1.82 -12.46
N GLY A 100 -4.69 -2.08 -13.58
CA GLY A 100 -4.40 -1.08 -14.62
C GLY A 100 -3.34 -0.05 -14.19
N LEU A 101 -2.49 -0.40 -13.23
CA LEU A 101 -1.47 0.48 -12.67
C LEU A 101 -0.11 0.36 -13.40
N HIS A 102 0.08 -0.71 -14.18
CA HIS A 102 1.22 -0.91 -15.06
C HIS A 102 1.06 -0.11 -16.37
N PRO A 103 2.12 0.53 -16.93
CA PRO A 103 3.50 0.56 -16.47
C PRO A 103 3.81 1.67 -15.44
N GLN A 104 2.93 2.65 -15.30
CA GLN A 104 3.06 3.72 -14.31
C GLN A 104 1.70 4.20 -13.84
N ALA A 105 1.59 4.50 -12.54
CA ALA A 105 0.38 5.08 -11.99
C ALA A 105 0.65 5.98 -10.78
N ALA A 106 -0.27 6.90 -10.55
CA ALA A 106 -0.31 7.73 -9.35
C ALA A 106 -1.48 7.27 -8.48
N LEU A 107 -1.16 6.94 -7.24
CA LEU A 107 -2.08 6.49 -6.23
C LEU A 107 -2.13 7.49 -5.09
N PHE A 108 -3.32 7.72 -4.59
CA PHE A 108 -3.61 8.54 -3.43
C PHE A 108 -3.89 7.60 -2.28
N VAL A 109 -3.10 7.78 -1.22
CA VAL A 109 -3.29 7.11 0.06
C VAL A 109 -4.29 7.96 0.83
N ARG A 110 -5.39 7.36 1.24
CA ARG A 110 -6.40 7.96 2.11
C ARG A 110 -6.32 7.32 3.47
N ASP A 111 -6.51 8.15 4.49
CA ASP A 111 -6.84 7.68 5.82
C ASP A 111 -8.34 7.37 5.84
N LEU A 112 -8.70 6.14 6.21
CA LEU A 112 -10.11 5.72 6.35
C LEU A 112 -10.60 5.85 7.79
N ASP A 113 -9.73 6.20 8.74
CA ASP A 113 -10.06 6.39 10.15
C ASP A 113 -10.39 7.87 10.48
N ALA A 114 -10.09 8.80 9.57
CA ALA A 114 -10.22 10.25 9.73
C ALA A 114 -11.59 10.82 9.36
#